data_AF-H5TU56-F1
#
_entry.id   AF-H5TU56-F1
#
_cell.length_a   1.000
_cell.length_b   1.000
_cell.length_c   1.000
_cell.angle_alpha   90.00
_cell.angle_beta   90.00
_cell.angle_gamma   90.00
#
_symmetry.space_group_name_H-M   'P 1'
#
loop_
_entity.id
_entity.type
_entity.pdbx_description
1 polymer ?
#
loop_
_entity_poly.entity_id
_entity_poly.type
_entity_poly.pdbx_seq_one_letter_code
_entity_poly.pdbx_strand_id
1 'polypeptide(L)'
;MDHHRRTRRTGLRRDPQSRHRRRDWTRRHHQSRPTDLSRRVHSVCKDHQGIGIRLPEPELDPYDPANGFAEPPEFSSYPAEFVQRYRAAQAAPVRRIDERTREILQHSKSAQERYAAGGEPHDRRSALSTGVLTVYRTDADLRCVDAGLDPNDRPYGSLFGRRPDLTNYGVVGFGRLVTPEAWLSTWSGLESRASLRRTAPAVNVPVLLIELSGDQACFPADAVEFAAAFAHDDVTHLRVPGRHFGAPLHRGMAAASTLSGMHIGE
;
A
#
# COMPACT_ATOMS: atom_id res chain seq x y z
N MET A 1 -38.35 63.36 30.27
CA MET A 1 -38.78 63.08 31.66
C MET A 1 -38.59 61.60 31.93
N ASP A 2 -37.91 61.36 33.03
CA ASP A 2 -37.46 60.10 33.64
C ASP A 2 -38.57 59.03 33.80
N HIS A 3 -38.26 57.73 33.63
CA HIS A 3 -37.96 56.88 34.80
C HIS A 3 -37.51 55.43 34.49
N HIS A 4 -36.56 55.00 35.33
CA HIS A 4 -35.88 53.72 35.49
C HIS A 4 -36.74 52.51 35.95
N ARG A 5 -36.32 51.29 35.54
CA ARG A 5 -36.08 50.08 36.40
C ARG A 5 -35.49 48.94 35.55
N ARG A 6 -34.20 48.59 35.65
CA ARG A 6 -33.46 47.70 36.60
C ARG A 6 -33.45 46.18 36.26
N THR A 7 -32.21 45.70 36.06
CA THR A 7 -31.61 44.39 36.45
C THR A 7 -32.00 43.14 35.62
N ARG A 8 -31.13 42.18 35.28
CA ARG A 8 -29.91 41.64 35.92
C ARG A 8 -28.86 41.19 34.89
N ARG A 9 -27.58 41.44 35.19
CA ARG A 9 -26.40 40.76 34.63
C ARG A 9 -26.15 39.47 35.43
N THR A 10 -25.95 38.36 34.74
CA THR A 10 -25.27 37.18 35.29
C THR A 10 -24.04 36.89 34.46
N GLY A 11 -22.88 37.03 35.09
CA GLY A 11 -21.57 36.78 34.48
C GLY A 11 -21.25 35.30 34.44
N LEU A 12 -20.72 34.85 33.31
CA LEU A 12 -19.98 33.59 33.20
C LEU A 12 -18.49 33.93 33.27
N ARG A 13 -17.86 33.44 34.34
CA ARG A 13 -16.44 33.53 34.62
C ARG A 13 -15.66 32.72 33.58
N ARG A 14 -14.57 33.29 33.06
CA ARG A 14 -13.54 32.60 32.28
C ARG A 14 -12.65 31.81 33.24
N ASP A 15 -12.50 30.51 33.00
CA ASP A 15 -11.54 29.65 33.68
C ASP A 15 -10.25 29.53 32.82
N PRO A 16 -9.05 29.90 33.33
CA PRO A 16 -7.84 29.92 32.52
C PRO A 16 -6.83 28.86 32.97
N GLN A 17 -7.13 27.55 32.91
CA GLN A 17 -6.09 26.51 33.04
C GLN A 17 -6.39 25.24 32.23
N SER A 18 -5.92 25.17 30.98
CA SER A 18 -5.63 23.90 30.33
C SER A 18 -4.31 24.01 29.55
N ARG A 19 -3.20 23.80 30.27
CA ARG A 19 -1.87 23.66 29.66
C ARG A 19 -1.86 22.41 28.78
N HIS A 20 -1.86 22.59 27.46
CA HIS A 20 -1.58 21.53 26.49
C HIS A 20 -0.18 20.95 26.77
N ARG A 21 -0.13 19.73 27.32
CA ARG A 21 1.09 18.92 27.32
C ARG A 21 1.30 18.40 25.89
N ARG A 22 2.28 18.97 25.19
CA ARG A 22 2.87 18.35 24.00
C ARG A 22 3.42 17.00 24.41
N ARG A 23 2.82 15.90 23.92
CA ARG A 23 3.40 14.57 24.08
C ARG A 23 4.45 14.41 23.00
N ASP A 24 5.68 14.26 23.47
CA ASP A 24 6.88 14.00 22.69
C ASP A 24 6.81 12.57 22.14
N TRP A 25 6.63 12.42 20.83
CA TRP A 25 6.61 11.13 20.15
C TRP A 25 8.05 10.73 19.78
N THR A 26 8.84 10.36 20.79
CA THR A 26 10.16 9.78 20.55
C THR A 26 10.04 8.37 19.99
N ARG A 27 10.71 8.17 18.84
CA ARG A 27 10.81 6.91 18.07
C ARG A 27 11.07 5.71 18.96
N ARG A 28 10.13 4.75 18.98
CA ARG A 28 10.46 3.34 19.24
C ARG A 28 10.68 2.66 17.90
N HIS A 29 11.93 2.35 17.61
CA HIS A 29 12.30 1.50 16.48
C HIS A 29 11.98 0.05 16.84
N HIS A 30 10.78 -0.41 16.48
CA HIS A 30 10.53 -1.83 16.27
C HIS A 30 10.68 -2.10 14.77
N GLN A 31 11.72 -2.86 14.40
CA GLN A 31 11.88 -3.43 13.08
C GLN A 31 10.70 -4.38 12.81
N SER A 32 9.62 -3.81 12.28
CA SER A 32 8.43 -4.55 11.86
C SER A 32 8.64 -4.90 10.39
N ARG A 33 8.62 -6.20 10.06
CA ARG A 33 8.68 -6.68 8.67
C ARG A 33 7.48 -6.07 7.91
N PRO A 34 7.68 -5.26 6.88
CA PRO A 34 6.56 -4.76 6.10
C PRO A 34 6.13 -5.83 5.11
N THR A 35 4.84 -6.16 5.06
CA THR A 35 4.34 -7.38 4.38
C THR A 35 3.38 -7.14 3.24
N ASP A 36 2.59 -6.07 3.19
CA ASP A 36 1.50 -6.00 2.20
C ASP A 36 1.94 -5.49 0.82
N LEU A 37 2.44 -4.24 0.72
CA LEU A 37 2.91 -3.67 -0.55
C LEU A 37 4.29 -4.20 -0.97
N SER A 38 5.14 -4.58 -0.01
CA SER A 38 6.47 -5.15 -0.27
C SER A 38 6.41 -6.49 -1.01
N ARG A 39 5.33 -7.26 -0.82
CA ARG A 39 5.09 -8.53 -1.54
C ARG A 39 4.58 -8.32 -2.97
N ARG A 40 3.97 -7.16 -3.26
CA ARG A 40 3.34 -6.84 -4.55
C ARG A 40 4.26 -6.08 -5.50
N VAL A 41 5.24 -5.35 -4.98
CA VAL A 41 6.18 -4.58 -5.78
C VAL A 41 7.52 -5.31 -5.87
N HIS A 42 7.80 -5.90 -7.03
CA HIS A 42 9.16 -6.14 -7.46
C HIS A 42 9.60 -4.91 -8.26
N SER A 43 10.87 -4.52 -8.14
CA SER A 43 11.49 -3.51 -9.01
C SER A 43 12.72 -4.13 -9.61
N VAL A 44 12.60 -4.74 -10.77
CA VAL A 44 13.71 -5.50 -11.31
C VAL A 44 13.85 -5.23 -12.82
N CYS A 45 14.94 -4.56 -13.20
CA CYS A 45 15.03 -3.68 -14.39
C CYS A 45 16.24 -3.95 -15.30
N LYS A 46 16.17 -3.71 -16.60
CA LYS A 46 17.37 -3.31 -17.38
C LYS A 46 17.10 -1.95 -17.98
N ASP A 47 18.06 -1.03 -17.83
CA ASP A 47 18.05 0.28 -18.47
C ASP A 47 17.90 0.14 -19.99
N HIS A 48 17.38 1.19 -20.63
CA HIS A 48 18.18 2.15 -21.40
C HIS A 48 17.41 3.48 -21.39
N GLN A 49 17.92 4.50 -20.67
CA GLN A 49 17.36 5.86 -20.51
C GLN A 49 16.22 6.00 -19.47
N GLY A 50 16.54 5.77 -18.18
CA GLY A 50 15.64 5.95 -17.04
C GLY A 50 16.32 5.49 -15.76
N ILE A 51 15.80 5.84 -14.59
CA ILE A 51 16.34 5.41 -13.29
C ILE A 51 16.02 3.90 -13.11
N GLY A 52 16.75 3.00 -13.75
CA GLY A 52 16.51 1.55 -13.72
C GLY A 52 17.50 0.79 -12.84
N ILE A 53 16.97 -0.13 -12.03
CA ILE A 53 17.70 -1.02 -11.10
C ILE A 53 17.73 -2.45 -11.66
N ARG A 54 18.91 -3.01 -12.00
CA ARG A 54 19.21 -4.36 -12.55
C ARG A 54 18.15 -5.51 -12.45
N LEU A 55 18.05 -6.31 -13.53
CA LEU A 55 17.18 -7.50 -13.73
C LEU A 55 17.56 -8.57 -12.71
N PRO A 56 16.69 -9.55 -12.43
CA PRO A 56 16.99 -10.49 -11.37
C PRO A 56 18.14 -11.37 -11.86
N GLU A 57 18.89 -11.90 -10.91
CA GLU A 57 19.63 -13.12 -11.15
C GLU A 57 18.65 -14.11 -11.80
N PRO A 58 18.92 -14.67 -13.00
CA PRO A 58 17.99 -15.53 -13.73
C PRO A 58 17.38 -16.65 -12.88
N GLU A 59 18.14 -17.11 -11.88
CA GLU A 59 17.74 -18.08 -10.86
C GLU A 59 16.53 -17.67 -10.00
N LEU A 60 16.10 -16.41 -10.02
CA LEU A 60 14.94 -15.89 -9.29
C LEU A 60 13.77 -15.47 -10.19
N ASP A 61 13.79 -15.82 -11.48
CA ASP A 61 12.63 -15.63 -12.35
C ASP A 61 11.50 -16.57 -11.92
N PRO A 62 10.36 -16.07 -11.40
CA PRO A 62 9.26 -16.93 -10.95
C PRO A 62 8.53 -17.58 -12.12
N TYR A 63 8.78 -17.16 -13.37
CA TYR A 63 8.18 -17.74 -14.57
C TYR A 63 9.09 -18.76 -15.26
N ASP A 64 10.23 -19.10 -14.66
CA ASP A 64 11.07 -20.21 -15.10
C ASP A 64 10.48 -21.54 -14.57
N PRO A 65 10.17 -22.53 -15.44
CA PRO A 65 9.72 -23.85 -15.01
C PRO A 65 10.67 -24.54 -14.02
N ALA A 66 11.98 -24.26 -14.08
CA ALA A 66 12.96 -24.80 -13.13
C ALA A 66 12.69 -24.36 -11.68
N ASN A 67 11.99 -23.24 -11.49
CA ASN A 67 11.60 -22.73 -10.18
C ASN A 67 10.22 -23.23 -9.73
N GLY A 68 9.48 -23.96 -10.58
CA GLY A 68 8.14 -24.47 -10.28
C GLY A 68 6.99 -23.75 -10.99
N PHE A 69 7.31 -22.92 -12.00
CA PHE A 69 6.29 -22.30 -12.85
C PHE A 69 5.55 -23.34 -13.70
N ALA A 70 4.22 -23.25 -13.73
CA ALA A 70 3.37 -23.99 -14.66
C ALA A 70 2.72 -23.01 -15.66
N GLU A 71 2.53 -23.45 -16.91
CA GLU A 71 1.94 -22.59 -17.93
C GLU A 71 0.46 -22.28 -17.59
N PRO A 72 0.05 -21.00 -17.59
CA PRO A 72 -1.34 -20.61 -17.35
C PRO A 72 -2.33 -21.37 -18.25
N PRO A 73 -3.50 -21.80 -17.73
CA PRO A 73 -4.08 -21.43 -16.44
C PRO A 73 -3.75 -22.40 -15.29
N GLU A 74 -2.77 -23.29 -15.45
CA GLU A 74 -2.36 -24.18 -14.37
C GLU A 74 -1.66 -23.38 -13.27
N PHE A 75 -2.00 -23.65 -12.00
CA PHE A 75 -1.31 -23.02 -10.88
C PHE A 75 0.10 -23.62 -10.74
N SER A 76 1.08 -22.72 -10.64
CA SER A 76 2.45 -23.04 -10.25
C SER A 76 2.48 -23.61 -8.82
N SER A 77 3.57 -24.28 -8.49
CA SER A 77 3.87 -24.73 -7.14
C SER A 77 5.35 -24.49 -6.85
N TYR A 78 5.64 -23.49 -6.01
CA TYR A 78 7.01 -23.12 -5.69
C TYR A 78 7.54 -23.86 -4.45
N PRO A 79 8.78 -24.37 -4.48
CA PRO A 79 9.44 -24.85 -3.27
C PRO A 79 9.56 -23.76 -2.20
N ALA A 80 9.45 -24.13 -0.92
CA ALA A 80 9.43 -23.17 0.18
C ALA A 80 10.72 -22.32 0.25
N GLU A 81 11.87 -22.92 -0.07
CA GLU A 81 13.15 -22.24 -0.16
C GLU A 81 13.20 -21.21 -1.30
N PHE A 82 12.56 -21.49 -2.44
CA PHE A 82 12.45 -20.53 -3.54
C PHE A 82 11.60 -19.34 -3.10
N VAL A 83 10.44 -19.59 -2.50
CA VAL A 83 9.54 -18.52 -2.00
C VAL A 83 10.26 -17.60 -1.03
N GLN A 84 11.06 -18.16 -0.11
CA GLN A 84 11.83 -17.38 0.85
C GLN A 84 12.91 -16.52 0.18
N ARG A 85 13.72 -17.12 -0.71
CA ARG A 85 14.77 -16.41 -1.47
C ARG A 85 14.16 -15.31 -2.34
N TYR A 86 13.08 -15.63 -3.05
CA TYR A 86 12.35 -14.73 -3.92
C TYR A 86 11.87 -13.50 -3.16
N ARG A 87 11.12 -13.69 -2.07
CA ARG A 87 10.60 -12.59 -1.23
C ARG A 87 11.72 -11.76 -0.61
N ALA A 88 12.80 -12.40 -0.15
CA ALA A 88 13.96 -11.69 0.39
C ALA A 88 14.64 -10.79 -0.65
N ALA A 89 14.75 -11.27 -1.89
CA ALA A 89 15.37 -10.54 -2.99
C ALA A 89 14.57 -9.28 -3.43
N GLN A 90 13.27 -9.19 -3.12
CA GLN A 90 12.45 -8.02 -3.47
C GLN A 90 12.82 -6.77 -2.65
N ALA A 91 13.41 -6.94 -1.45
CA ALA A 91 13.68 -5.84 -0.54
C ALA A 91 14.79 -4.89 -1.03
N ALA A 92 15.87 -5.43 -1.60
CA ALA A 92 17.03 -4.63 -2.00
C ALA A 92 16.72 -3.64 -3.14
N PRO A 93 16.01 -4.03 -4.21
CA PRO A 93 15.58 -3.06 -5.21
C PRO A 93 14.62 -1.99 -4.68
N VAL A 94 13.64 -2.35 -3.85
CA VAL A 94 12.73 -1.36 -3.24
C VAL A 94 13.51 -0.34 -2.42
N ARG A 95 14.49 -0.78 -1.63
CA ARG A 95 15.37 0.12 -0.86
C ARG A 95 16.15 1.09 -1.75
N ARG A 96 16.68 0.62 -2.88
CA ARG A 96 17.37 1.50 -3.85
C ARG A 96 16.43 2.55 -4.44
N ILE A 97 15.17 2.21 -4.73
CA ILE A 97 14.18 3.22 -5.16
C ILE A 97 13.92 4.21 -4.03
N ASP A 98 13.74 3.75 -2.78
CA ASP A 98 13.51 4.64 -1.64
C ASP A 98 14.68 5.62 -1.44
N GLU A 99 15.92 5.14 -1.49
CA GLU A 99 17.13 5.96 -1.39
C GLU A 99 17.17 7.01 -2.49
N ARG A 100 16.99 6.60 -3.74
CA ARG A 100 16.97 7.52 -4.89
C ARG A 100 15.84 8.54 -4.79
N THR A 101 14.68 8.11 -4.33
CA THR A 101 13.51 8.97 -4.14
C THR A 101 13.82 10.06 -3.12
N ARG A 102 14.45 9.71 -2.00
CA ARG A 102 14.87 10.69 -0.98
C ARG A 102 15.90 11.67 -1.51
N GLU A 103 16.86 11.24 -2.33
CA GLU A 103 17.82 12.15 -2.97
C GLU A 103 17.12 13.20 -3.83
N ILE A 104 16.16 12.77 -4.67
CA ILE A 104 15.39 13.67 -5.53
C ILE A 104 14.60 14.69 -4.70
N LEU A 105 13.90 14.22 -3.66
CA LEU A 105 13.11 15.09 -2.78
C LEU A 105 14.00 16.05 -1.98
N GLN A 106 15.19 15.61 -1.57
CA GLN A 106 16.15 16.47 -0.89
C GLN A 106 16.68 17.56 -1.82
N HIS A 107 16.98 17.24 -3.09
CA HIS A 107 17.35 18.25 -4.08
C HIS A 107 16.24 19.29 -4.32
N SER A 108 14.98 18.83 -4.47
CA SER A 108 13.82 19.72 -4.61
C SER A 108 13.66 20.64 -3.40
N LYS A 109 13.73 20.08 -2.19
CA LYS A 109 13.66 20.85 -0.94
C LYS A 109 14.78 21.89 -0.83
N SER A 110 16.03 21.50 -1.12
CA SER A 110 17.15 22.44 -1.06
C SER A 110 17.05 23.54 -2.13
N ALA A 111 16.50 23.25 -3.31
CA ALA A 111 16.19 24.28 -4.31
C ALA A 111 15.09 25.24 -3.83
N GLN A 112 14.07 24.72 -3.16
CA GLN A 112 13.03 25.55 -2.54
C GLN A 112 13.60 26.49 -1.47
N GLU A 113 14.51 26.00 -0.63
CA GLU A 113 15.20 26.79 0.40
C GLU A 113 16.06 27.91 -0.23
N ARG A 114 16.81 27.61 -1.29
CA ARG A 114 17.59 28.63 -2.03
C ARG A 114 16.69 29.68 -2.69
N TYR A 115 15.58 29.25 -3.31
CA TYR A 115 14.61 30.19 -3.89
C TYR A 115 14.01 31.11 -2.83
N ALA A 116 13.66 30.57 -1.65
CA ALA A 116 13.11 31.38 -0.56
C ALA A 116 14.11 32.43 -0.04
N ALA A 117 15.42 32.13 -0.09
CA ALA A 117 16.47 33.05 0.34
C ALA A 117 16.87 34.09 -0.72
N GLY A 118 16.94 33.68 -2.00
CA GLY A 118 17.52 34.51 -3.07
C GLY A 118 16.55 34.98 -4.16
N GLY A 119 15.36 34.38 -4.28
CA GLY A 119 14.37 34.73 -5.29
C GLY A 119 14.72 34.30 -6.73
N GLU A 120 15.79 33.51 -6.92
CA GLU A 120 16.28 33.12 -8.24
C GLU A 120 15.30 32.22 -9.01
N PRO A 121 14.84 32.61 -10.22
CA PRO A 121 13.87 31.82 -10.99
C PRO A 121 14.35 30.41 -11.35
N HIS A 122 15.67 30.21 -11.46
CA HIS A 122 16.25 28.87 -11.69
C HIS A 122 15.95 27.92 -10.53
N ASP A 123 16.18 28.35 -9.29
CA ASP A 123 15.91 27.54 -8.11
C ASP A 123 14.41 27.22 -7.96
N ARG A 124 13.53 28.15 -8.34
CA ARG A 124 12.09 27.88 -8.39
C ARG A 124 11.72 26.75 -9.35
N ARG A 125 12.35 26.70 -10.52
CA ARG A 125 12.15 25.61 -11.50
C ARG A 125 12.72 24.30 -10.96
N SER A 126 13.95 24.32 -10.46
CA SER A 126 14.60 23.13 -9.89
C SER A 126 13.81 22.52 -8.72
N ALA A 127 13.16 23.34 -7.89
CA ALA A 127 12.30 22.87 -6.80
C ALA A 127 11.09 22.04 -7.30
N LEU A 128 10.61 22.29 -8.51
CA LEU A 128 9.45 21.61 -9.10
C LEU A 128 9.84 20.42 -10.01
N SER A 129 11.12 20.29 -10.37
CA SER A 129 11.61 19.28 -11.31
C SER A 129 11.95 17.94 -10.64
N THR A 130 11.02 17.32 -9.91
CA THR A 130 11.22 16.00 -9.28
C THR A 130 11.09 14.83 -10.25
N GLY A 131 10.39 15.02 -11.37
CA GLY A 131 10.27 14.02 -12.43
C GLY A 131 9.38 12.83 -12.08
N VAL A 132 9.50 11.76 -12.87
CA VAL A 132 8.74 10.51 -12.70
C VAL A 132 9.72 9.35 -12.58
N LEU A 133 9.44 8.44 -11.65
CA LEU A 133 10.12 7.17 -11.46
C LEU A 133 9.41 6.09 -12.28
N THR A 134 10.21 5.21 -12.89
CA THR A 134 9.69 4.05 -13.62
C THR A 134 10.04 2.79 -12.85
N VAL A 135 9.03 2.10 -12.31
CA VAL A 135 9.18 0.89 -11.48
C VAL A 135 8.77 -0.32 -12.30
N TYR A 136 9.61 -1.35 -12.42
CA TYR A 136 9.36 -2.51 -13.30
C TYR A 136 8.92 -3.71 -12.49
N ARG A 137 8.02 -4.55 -13.03
CA ARG A 137 7.63 -5.83 -12.41
C ARG A 137 6.74 -5.68 -11.16
N THR A 138 5.76 -4.80 -11.22
CA THR A 138 4.88 -4.46 -10.08
C THR A 138 3.67 -5.39 -9.94
N ASP A 139 3.70 -6.55 -10.60
CA ASP A 139 2.69 -7.63 -10.56
C ASP A 139 3.37 -8.98 -10.27
N ALA A 140 4.12 -9.01 -9.17
CA ALA A 140 5.15 -10.02 -8.91
C ALA A 140 4.94 -10.79 -7.59
N ASP A 141 3.73 -10.81 -7.06
CA ASP A 141 3.40 -11.66 -5.92
C ASP A 141 3.20 -13.11 -6.39
N LEU A 142 3.98 -14.06 -5.87
CA LEU A 142 3.87 -15.48 -6.23
C LEU A 142 2.46 -16.04 -6.01
N ARG A 143 1.69 -15.47 -5.06
CA ARG A 143 0.31 -15.87 -4.79
C ARG A 143 -0.63 -15.69 -5.99
N CYS A 144 -0.27 -14.83 -6.96
CA CYS A 144 -1.04 -14.66 -8.21
C CYS A 144 -1.01 -15.90 -9.12
N VAL A 145 0.04 -16.72 -9.02
CA VAL A 145 0.24 -17.90 -9.87
C VAL A 145 0.39 -19.20 -9.09
N ASP A 146 0.58 -19.16 -7.77
CA ASP A 146 0.60 -20.32 -6.87
C ASP A 146 -0.56 -20.23 -5.87
N ALA A 147 -1.53 -21.14 -6.01
CA ALA A 147 -2.71 -21.21 -5.16
C ALA A 147 -2.43 -21.72 -3.74
N GLY A 148 -1.33 -22.47 -3.55
CA GLY A 148 -0.98 -23.11 -2.28
C GLY A 148 -0.43 -22.15 -1.22
N LEU A 149 0.14 -21.02 -1.63
CA LEU A 149 0.78 -20.07 -0.69
C LEU A 149 -0.18 -19.33 0.24
N ASP A 150 -1.41 -19.06 -0.21
CA ASP A 150 -2.46 -18.36 0.54
C ASP A 150 -3.83 -18.70 -0.10
N PRO A 151 -4.37 -19.90 0.16
CA PRO A 151 -5.52 -20.43 -0.58
C PRO A 151 -6.80 -19.63 -0.36
N ASN A 152 -7.49 -19.29 -1.44
CA ASN A 152 -8.82 -18.64 -1.41
C ASN A 152 -9.60 -18.97 -2.70
N ASP A 153 -10.78 -18.38 -2.89
CA ASP A 153 -11.68 -18.69 -4.03
C ASP A 153 -11.28 -17.94 -5.32
N ARG A 154 -10.06 -17.37 -5.38
CA ARG A 154 -9.65 -16.54 -6.52
C ARG A 154 -9.52 -17.36 -7.79
N PRO A 155 -9.90 -16.79 -8.95
CA PRO A 155 -9.49 -17.37 -10.22
C PRO A 155 -7.98 -17.22 -10.42
N TYR A 156 -7.40 -18.05 -11.28
CA TYR A 156 -6.00 -17.92 -11.70
C TYR A 156 -5.68 -16.52 -12.23
N GLY A 157 -4.52 -15.99 -11.84
CA GLY A 157 -3.96 -14.74 -12.32
C GLY A 157 -3.90 -13.65 -11.26
N SER A 158 -3.61 -12.44 -11.72
CA SER A 158 -3.52 -11.24 -10.89
C SER A 158 -4.68 -10.27 -11.18
N LEU A 159 -4.69 -9.13 -10.49
CA LEU A 159 -5.60 -8.02 -10.79
C LEU A 159 -5.46 -7.48 -12.22
N PHE A 160 -4.31 -7.66 -12.86
CA PHE A 160 -4.03 -7.12 -14.19
C PHE A 160 -4.31 -8.12 -15.32
N GLY A 161 -4.63 -9.37 -14.98
CA GLY A 161 -5.11 -10.34 -15.96
C GLY A 161 -4.77 -11.79 -15.63
N ARG A 162 -5.09 -12.67 -16.60
CA ARG A 162 -4.88 -14.12 -16.52
C ARG A 162 -3.47 -14.57 -16.88
N ARG A 163 -2.60 -13.63 -17.23
CA ARG A 163 -1.22 -13.88 -17.66
C ARG A 163 -0.23 -12.99 -16.89
N PRO A 164 -0.11 -13.14 -15.55
CA PRO A 164 0.89 -12.39 -14.77
C PRO A 164 2.30 -12.51 -15.36
N ASP A 165 2.62 -13.68 -15.91
CA ASP A 165 3.85 -13.97 -16.64
C ASP A 165 4.13 -12.97 -17.78
N LEU A 166 3.09 -12.46 -18.45
CA LEU A 166 3.20 -11.45 -19.50
C LEU A 166 2.95 -10.03 -18.97
N THR A 167 1.87 -9.82 -18.22
CA THR A 167 1.42 -8.49 -17.77
C THR A 167 2.45 -7.81 -16.88
N ASN A 168 3.17 -8.59 -16.08
CA ASN A 168 4.21 -8.08 -15.20
C ASN A 168 5.40 -7.46 -15.97
N TYR A 169 5.62 -7.81 -17.25
CA TYR A 169 6.61 -7.15 -18.11
C TYR A 169 6.08 -5.88 -18.81
N GLY A 170 4.77 -5.63 -18.72
CA GLY A 170 4.10 -4.54 -19.41
C GLY A 170 4.21 -3.16 -18.77
N VAL A 171 3.43 -2.23 -19.32
CA VAL A 171 3.25 -0.86 -18.80
C VAL A 171 2.11 -0.76 -17.79
N VAL A 172 1.25 -1.76 -17.71
CA VAL A 172 0.16 -1.82 -16.74
C VAL A 172 0.71 -2.40 -15.44
N GLY A 173 0.50 -1.71 -14.33
CA GLY A 173 0.97 -2.16 -13.02
C GLY A 173 0.88 -1.09 -11.94
N PHE A 174 0.92 -1.53 -10.68
CA PHE A 174 0.89 -0.64 -9.52
C PHE A 174 2.14 0.23 -9.42
N GLY A 175 1.97 1.56 -9.47
CA GLY A 175 3.10 2.49 -9.33
C GLY A 175 4.15 2.37 -10.45
N ARG A 176 3.78 1.81 -11.61
CA ARG A 176 4.68 1.62 -12.77
C ARG A 176 5.33 2.91 -13.23
N LEU A 177 4.55 3.98 -13.29
CA LEU A 177 5.00 5.36 -13.50
C LEU A 177 4.49 6.18 -12.32
N VAL A 178 5.40 6.70 -11.50
CA VAL A 178 5.05 7.27 -10.19
C VAL A 178 5.95 8.45 -9.85
N THR A 179 5.42 9.50 -9.22
CA THR A 179 6.29 10.58 -8.74
C THR A 179 7.07 10.12 -7.49
N PRO A 180 8.24 10.73 -7.20
CA PRO A 180 8.98 10.51 -5.97
C PRO A 180 8.12 10.56 -4.69
N GLU A 181 7.25 11.57 -4.57
CA GLU A 181 6.36 11.75 -3.43
C GLU A 181 5.35 10.61 -3.33
N ALA A 182 4.71 10.25 -4.44
CA ALA A 182 3.72 9.17 -4.48
C ALA A 182 4.35 7.81 -4.15
N TRP A 183 5.60 7.58 -4.55
CA TRP A 183 6.34 6.37 -4.19
C TRP A 183 6.47 6.21 -2.67
N LEU A 184 7.06 7.20 -1.97
CA LEU A 184 7.21 7.11 -0.51
C LEU A 184 5.89 7.23 0.26
N SER A 185 4.88 7.88 -0.33
CA SER A 185 3.57 8.03 0.29
C SER A 185 2.78 6.72 0.29
N THR A 186 2.79 6.00 -0.83
CA THR A 186 1.84 4.91 -1.09
C THR A 186 2.52 3.61 -1.46
N TRP A 187 3.49 3.62 -2.38
CA TRP A 187 3.93 2.40 -3.07
C TRP A 187 5.15 1.71 -2.46
N SER A 188 5.99 2.44 -1.73
CA SER A 188 7.17 1.87 -1.09
C SER A 188 6.74 0.80 -0.09
N GLY A 189 7.08 -0.45 -0.40
CA GLY A 189 6.86 -1.57 0.51
C GLY A 189 7.65 -1.46 1.81
N LEU A 190 8.62 -0.55 1.95
CA LEU A 190 9.45 -0.41 3.15
C LEU A 190 9.10 0.86 3.96
N GLU A 191 8.76 1.95 3.28
CA GLU A 191 8.65 3.28 3.88
C GLU A 191 7.23 3.84 3.90
N SER A 192 6.33 3.28 3.07
CA SER A 192 4.96 3.79 2.94
C SER A 192 4.23 3.82 4.28
N ARG A 193 3.55 4.93 4.54
CA ARG A 193 2.68 5.09 5.70
C ARG A 193 1.25 4.62 5.42
N ALA A 194 0.91 4.39 4.15
CA ALA A 194 -0.38 3.89 3.70
C ALA A 194 -0.48 2.36 3.86
N SER A 195 -0.39 1.90 5.11
CA SER A 195 -0.52 0.48 5.46
C SER A 195 -1.58 0.34 6.53
N LEU A 196 -2.59 -0.50 6.26
CA LEU A 196 -3.69 -0.72 7.21
C LEU A 196 -3.17 -1.23 8.55
N ARG A 197 -2.18 -2.14 8.55
CA ARG A 197 -1.47 -2.56 9.76
C ARG A 197 -0.93 -1.41 10.63
N ARG A 198 -0.51 -0.30 10.01
CA ARG A 198 0.04 0.87 10.72
C ARG A 198 -1.05 1.84 11.18
N THR A 199 -2.18 1.91 10.46
CA THR A 199 -3.24 2.89 10.69
C THR A 199 -4.43 2.33 11.46
N ALA A 200 -4.71 1.03 11.36
CA ALA A 200 -5.79 0.33 12.05
C ALA A 200 -5.80 0.54 13.58
N PRO A 201 -4.64 0.58 14.29
CA PRO A 201 -4.64 0.86 15.73
C PRO A 201 -5.15 2.25 16.12
N ALA A 202 -5.26 3.19 15.17
CA ALA A 202 -5.80 4.52 15.43
C ALA A 202 -7.34 4.58 15.30
N VAL A 203 -7.98 3.51 14.82
CA VAL A 203 -9.43 3.41 14.68
C VAL A 203 -10.02 2.95 16.02
N ASN A 204 -10.75 3.85 16.68
CA ASN A 204 -11.32 3.66 18.02
C ASN A 204 -12.87 3.61 17.99
N VAL A 205 -13.43 3.12 16.89
CA VAL A 205 -14.88 2.94 16.70
C VAL A 205 -15.13 1.49 16.26
N PRO A 206 -16.35 0.96 16.39
CA PRO A 206 -16.70 -0.36 15.86
C PRO A 206 -16.29 -0.53 14.40
N VAL A 207 -15.78 -1.72 14.04
CA VAL A 207 -15.28 -2.01 12.69
C VAL A 207 -15.94 -3.27 12.13
N LEU A 208 -16.48 -3.16 10.92
CA LEU A 208 -16.83 -4.29 10.08
C LEU A 208 -15.81 -4.40 8.94
N LEU A 209 -15.00 -5.46 8.94
CA LEU A 209 -14.09 -5.82 7.86
C LEU A 209 -14.73 -6.90 6.99
N ILE A 210 -15.01 -6.57 5.72
CA ILE A 210 -15.54 -7.54 4.75
C ILE A 210 -14.43 -7.94 3.78
N GLU A 211 -13.99 -9.18 3.87
CA GLU A 211 -13.07 -9.82 2.92
C GLU A 211 -13.85 -10.38 1.74
N LEU A 212 -13.38 -10.13 0.51
CA LEU A 212 -13.91 -10.77 -0.69
C LEU A 212 -13.13 -12.07 -0.96
N SER A 213 -13.81 -13.21 -0.93
CA SER A 213 -13.15 -14.52 -0.82
C SER A 213 -12.34 -14.93 -2.06
N GLY A 214 -12.57 -14.33 -3.23
CA GLY A 214 -11.74 -14.54 -4.43
C GLY A 214 -11.04 -13.28 -4.91
N ASP A 215 -10.68 -12.40 -3.97
CA ASP A 215 -9.78 -11.29 -4.21
C ASP A 215 -8.37 -11.81 -4.59
N GLN A 216 -7.77 -11.18 -5.61
CA GLN A 216 -6.44 -11.53 -6.16
C GLN A 216 -5.33 -10.61 -5.63
N ALA A 217 -5.67 -9.71 -4.73
CA ALA A 217 -4.79 -8.71 -4.15
C ALA A 217 -4.90 -8.71 -2.62
N CYS A 218 -6.09 -8.77 -2.05
CA CYS A 218 -6.28 -8.93 -0.61
C CYS A 218 -6.43 -10.41 -0.26
N PHE A 219 -5.37 -11.02 0.26
CA PHE A 219 -5.39 -12.45 0.56
C PHE A 219 -5.87 -12.72 2.00
N PRO A 220 -6.33 -13.96 2.31
CA PRO A 220 -6.83 -14.30 3.63
C PRO A 220 -5.87 -13.97 4.78
N ALA A 221 -4.57 -14.24 4.61
CA ALA A 221 -3.58 -13.89 5.64
C ALA A 221 -3.52 -12.38 5.91
N ASP A 222 -3.69 -11.55 4.88
CA ASP A 222 -3.71 -10.09 5.01
C ASP A 222 -4.99 -9.62 5.73
N ALA A 223 -6.15 -10.21 5.41
CA ALA A 223 -7.42 -9.91 6.07
C ALA A 223 -7.40 -10.26 7.57
N VAL A 224 -6.85 -11.41 7.94
CA VAL A 224 -6.66 -11.83 9.34
C VAL A 224 -5.71 -10.88 10.07
N GLU A 225 -4.58 -10.51 9.45
CA GLU A 225 -3.65 -9.54 10.03
C GLU A 225 -4.31 -8.19 10.26
N PHE A 226 -5.14 -7.72 9.32
CA PHE A 226 -5.84 -6.44 9.44
C PHE A 226 -6.94 -6.44 10.49
N ALA A 227 -7.76 -7.49 10.55
CA ALA A 227 -8.78 -7.64 11.60
C ALA A 227 -8.14 -7.56 13.00
N ALA A 228 -7.03 -8.26 13.20
CA ALA A 228 -6.30 -8.26 14.47
C ALA A 228 -5.56 -6.95 14.78
N ALA A 229 -5.38 -6.05 13.79
CA ALA A 229 -4.67 -4.80 13.97
C ALA A 229 -5.55 -3.63 14.45
N PHE A 230 -6.88 -3.75 14.36
CA PHE A 230 -7.80 -2.76 14.89
C PHE A 230 -7.76 -2.75 16.42
N ALA A 231 -7.79 -1.56 17.03
CA ALA A 231 -7.66 -1.40 18.48
C ALA A 231 -9.00 -1.48 19.24
N HIS A 232 -10.12 -1.43 18.53
CA HIS A 232 -11.45 -1.46 19.13
C HIS A 232 -11.85 -2.90 19.52
N ASP A 233 -12.64 -3.06 20.58
CA ASP A 233 -13.07 -4.39 21.04
C ASP A 233 -14.22 -4.98 20.20
N ASP A 234 -14.97 -4.13 19.51
CA ASP A 234 -16.01 -4.51 18.55
C ASP A 234 -15.45 -4.47 17.12
N VAL A 235 -14.84 -5.58 16.71
CA VAL A 235 -14.32 -5.80 15.36
C VAL A 235 -14.91 -7.09 14.83
N THR A 236 -15.69 -6.98 13.76
CA THR A 236 -16.28 -8.12 13.06
C THR A 236 -15.58 -8.31 11.72
N HIS A 237 -15.05 -9.51 11.46
CA HIS A 237 -14.50 -9.91 10.16
C HIS A 237 -15.43 -10.92 9.50
N LEU A 238 -15.97 -10.56 8.33
CA LEU A 238 -16.82 -11.43 7.51
C LEU A 238 -16.17 -11.70 6.16
N ARG A 239 -16.52 -12.83 5.56
CA ARG A 239 -16.09 -13.22 4.22
C ARG A 239 -17.31 -13.30 3.30
N VAL A 240 -17.22 -12.67 2.15
CA VAL A 240 -18.27 -12.63 1.12
C VAL A 240 -17.71 -13.15 -0.19
N PRO A 241 -18.42 -14.01 -0.94
CA PRO A 241 -17.95 -14.45 -2.25
C PRO A 241 -17.91 -13.29 -3.23
N GLY A 242 -16.71 -12.99 -3.74
CA GLY A 242 -16.50 -11.87 -4.64
C GLY A 242 -15.10 -11.78 -5.19
N ARG A 243 -14.97 -11.15 -6.36
CA ARG A 243 -13.69 -10.69 -6.90
C ARG A 243 -13.36 -9.30 -6.36
N HIS A 244 -12.10 -8.91 -6.44
CA HIS A 244 -11.56 -7.65 -5.90
C HIS A 244 -12.45 -6.40 -6.12
N PHE A 245 -13.00 -6.22 -7.32
CA PHE A 245 -13.84 -5.06 -7.66
C PHE A 245 -15.34 -5.26 -7.37
N GLY A 246 -15.70 -6.21 -6.51
CA GLY A 246 -17.09 -6.50 -6.14
C GLY A 246 -17.87 -7.34 -7.14
N ALA A 247 -17.23 -7.81 -8.22
CA ALA A 247 -17.89 -8.68 -9.20
C ALA A 247 -18.18 -10.08 -8.62
N PRO A 248 -19.22 -10.79 -9.10
CA PRO A 248 -19.48 -12.17 -8.69
C PRO A 248 -18.32 -13.11 -9.02
N LEU A 249 -18.12 -14.15 -8.20
CA LEU A 249 -17.12 -15.19 -8.49
C LEU A 249 -17.50 -16.03 -9.72
N HIS A 250 -18.75 -16.47 -9.75
CA HIS A 250 -19.33 -17.30 -10.81
C HIS A 250 -20.54 -16.62 -11.46
N ARG A 251 -20.84 -17.01 -12.70
CA ARG A 251 -22.05 -16.55 -13.39
C ARG A 251 -23.29 -16.97 -12.59
N GLY A 252 -24.25 -16.05 -12.43
CA GLY A 252 -25.50 -16.30 -11.71
C GLY A 252 -25.45 -16.01 -10.21
N MET A 253 -24.27 -15.72 -9.65
CA MET A 253 -24.17 -15.21 -8.28
C MET A 253 -24.46 -13.72 -8.21
N ALA A 254 -24.95 -13.26 -7.06
CA ALA A 254 -25.04 -11.84 -6.75
C ALA A 254 -23.65 -11.19 -6.73
N ALA A 255 -23.60 -9.88 -7.01
CA ALA A 255 -22.38 -9.11 -6.89
C ALA A 255 -21.94 -9.05 -5.42
N ALA A 256 -20.63 -9.10 -5.18
CA ALA A 256 -20.09 -9.02 -3.83
C ALA A 256 -20.47 -7.69 -3.17
N SER A 257 -20.54 -6.59 -3.93
CA SER A 257 -21.02 -5.30 -3.41
C SER A 257 -22.44 -5.37 -2.86
N THR A 258 -23.32 -6.14 -3.49
CA THR A 258 -24.70 -6.37 -3.01
C THR A 258 -24.69 -7.22 -1.75
N LEU A 259 -23.92 -8.30 -1.73
CA LEU A 259 -23.80 -9.19 -0.57
C LEU A 259 -23.17 -8.49 0.64
N SER A 260 -22.09 -7.73 0.43
CA SER A 260 -21.47 -6.89 1.46
C SER A 260 -22.48 -5.89 2.03
N GLY A 261 -23.32 -5.29 1.18
CA GLY A 261 -24.35 -4.34 1.61
C GLY A 261 -25.40 -4.94 2.55
N MET A 262 -25.70 -6.24 2.46
CA MET A 262 -26.66 -6.90 3.34
C MET A 262 -26.18 -6.95 4.80
N HIS A 263 -24.87 -6.92 5.02
CA HIS A 263 -24.26 -6.91 6.36
C HIS A 263 -24.10 -5.51 6.94
N ILE A 264 -24.28 -4.45 6.14
CA ILE A 264 -24.16 -3.07 6.61
C ILE A 264 -25.54 -2.63 7.12
N GLY A 265 -25.80 -2.86 8.41
CA GLY A 265 -27.04 -2.45 9.08
C GLY A 265 -27.73 -3.52 9.95
N GLU A 266 -27.12 -4.70 10.07
CA GLU A 266 -27.43 -5.71 11.10
C GLU A 266 -26.80 -5.28 12.44
#